data_AF-A0A7S1P7F3-F1
#
_entry.id   AF-A0A7S1P7F3-F1
#
_cell.length_a   1.000
_cell.length_b   1.000
_cell.length_c   1.000
_cell.angle_alpha   90.00
_cell.angle_beta   90.00
_cell.angle_gamma   90.00
#
_symmetry.space_group_name_H-M   'P 1'
#
loop_
_entity.id
_entity.type
_entity.pdbx_description
1 polymer ?
#
loop_
_entity_poly.entity_id
_entity_poly.type
_entity_poly.pdbx_seq_one_letter_code
_entity_poly.pdbx_strand_id
1 'polypeptide(L)'
;MTDPPSTTDTTTNQQTNANQYNDEELARHLQQEEFMGVATDRHQHVPSAGGIAMGHMPGSSAPTAMTGGPQPTVVGQPVGFGPTGMAMGNYGGPPGTMGVIAVSALTPAEGKVLLAYQLSRTVMCLSVLDLLICVTWAMNRSFRWFLLLTPFALCGLIAGWTYNRIFVWGYLGYLCFSIAARIAVAILLIANYSGGWLTALLYFLFVLIEIWVMRLVNKYRLLLTELTPEDIANLKAGRITPPARQLVFF
;
A
#
# COMPACT_ATOMS: atom_id res chain seq x y z
N MET A 1 17.99 51.02 -55.19
CA MET A 1 18.21 50.46 -53.85
C MET A 1 17.23 49.32 -53.70
N THR A 2 17.73 48.10 -53.83
CA THR A 2 16.96 46.85 -53.80
C THR A 2 17.61 45.99 -52.73
N ASP A 3 16.90 45.80 -51.63
CA ASP A 3 17.37 44.96 -50.52
C ASP A 3 17.24 43.47 -50.87
N PRO A 4 18.22 42.62 -50.49
CA PRO A 4 18.16 41.19 -50.75
C PRO A 4 17.30 40.46 -49.69
N PRO A 5 16.70 39.30 -50.05
CA PRO A 5 15.85 38.54 -49.13
C PRO A 5 16.68 37.75 -48.12
N SER A 6 16.24 37.81 -46.86
CA SER A 6 16.79 37.08 -45.72
C SER A 6 16.33 35.61 -45.74
N THR A 7 17.29 34.69 -45.85
CA THR A 7 17.11 33.25 -45.61
C THR A 7 17.19 32.99 -44.10
N THR A 8 16.08 32.53 -43.51
CA THR A 8 16.04 32.08 -42.11
C THR A 8 16.17 30.56 -42.08
N ASP A 9 17.23 30.09 -41.43
CA ASP A 9 17.62 28.68 -41.31
C ASP A 9 16.66 27.88 -40.43
N THR A 10 16.30 26.69 -40.92
CA THR A 10 15.47 25.67 -40.25
C THR A 10 16.38 24.59 -39.68
N THR A 11 16.90 24.77 -38.46
CA THR A 11 17.73 23.75 -37.76
C THR A 11 17.50 23.81 -36.25
N THR A 12 16.32 23.44 -35.76
CA THR A 12 16.07 23.30 -34.30
C THR A 12 15.10 22.18 -33.92
N ASN A 13 14.97 21.12 -34.73
CA ASN A 13 13.98 20.05 -34.47
C ASN A 13 14.52 18.62 -34.40
N GLN A 14 15.83 18.38 -34.41
CA GLN A 14 16.38 17.01 -34.33
C GLN A 14 17.04 16.62 -33.01
N GLN A 15 17.28 17.55 -32.08
CA GLN A 15 18.07 17.25 -30.88
C GLN A 15 17.24 16.78 -29.68
N THR A 16 15.91 16.91 -29.72
CA THR A 16 15.02 16.52 -28.60
C THR A 16 14.73 15.02 -28.54
N ASN A 17 14.83 14.30 -29.65
CA ASN A 17 14.48 12.86 -29.71
C ASN A 17 15.61 11.94 -29.19
N ALA A 18 16.86 12.38 -29.18
CA ALA A 18 17.98 11.54 -28.74
C ALA A 18 18.03 11.38 -27.20
N ASN A 19 17.58 12.37 -26.44
CA ASN A 19 17.58 12.31 -24.98
C ASN A 19 16.44 11.45 -24.43
N GLN A 20 15.31 11.38 -25.13
CA GLN A 20 14.13 10.64 -24.67
C GLN A 20 14.33 9.12 -24.70
N TYR A 21 15.19 8.62 -25.60
CA TYR A 21 15.49 7.19 -25.70
C TYR A 21 16.33 6.67 -24.51
N ASN A 22 17.25 7.50 -24.00
CA ASN A 22 18.11 7.10 -22.88
C ASN A 22 17.35 7.01 -21.55
N ASP A 23 16.30 7.81 -21.36
CA ASP A 23 15.51 7.81 -20.12
C ASP A 23 14.62 6.56 -19.99
N GLU A 24 14.08 6.03 -21.10
CA GLU A 24 13.29 4.80 -21.08
C GLU A 24 14.14 3.55 -20.81
N GLU A 25 15.38 3.51 -21.31
CA GLU A 25 16.29 2.38 -21.10
C GLU A 25 16.80 2.35 -19.64
N LEU A 26 17.08 3.50 -19.04
CA LEU A 26 17.45 3.62 -17.62
C LEU A 26 16.30 3.20 -16.68
N ALA A 27 15.05 3.53 -17.02
CA ALA A 27 13.89 3.11 -16.25
C ALA A 27 13.69 1.59 -16.26
N ARG A 28 13.95 0.93 -17.39
CA ARG A 28 13.88 -0.55 -17.49
C ARG A 28 14.96 -1.24 -16.67
N HIS A 29 16.17 -0.71 -16.65
CA HIS A 29 17.28 -1.27 -15.86
C HIS A 29 16.99 -1.21 -14.35
N LEU A 30 16.49 -0.07 -13.84
CA LEU A 30 16.14 0.07 -12.42
C LEU A 30 15.01 -0.89 -12.00
N GLN A 31 14.02 -1.11 -12.88
CA GLN A 31 12.92 -2.01 -12.62
C GLN A 31 13.37 -3.49 -12.62
N GLN A 32 14.38 -3.84 -13.41
CA GLN A 32 14.95 -5.18 -13.49
C GLN A 32 15.83 -5.51 -12.27
N GLU A 33 16.58 -4.54 -11.74
CA GLU A 33 17.35 -4.70 -10.49
C GLU A 33 16.44 -4.90 -9.27
N GLU A 34 15.32 -4.18 -9.18
CA GLU A 34 14.35 -4.34 -8.08
C GLU A 34 13.71 -5.73 -8.10
N PHE A 35 13.47 -6.31 -9.29
CA PHE A 35 12.91 -7.65 -9.42
C PHE A 35 13.90 -8.76 -9.07
N MET A 36 15.19 -8.57 -9.37
CA MET A 36 16.24 -9.54 -9.01
C MET A 36 16.60 -9.50 -7.51
N GLY A 37 16.48 -8.35 -6.85
CA GLY A 37 16.71 -8.24 -5.40
C GLY A 37 15.72 -9.02 -4.54
N VAL A 38 14.47 -9.17 -5.00
CA VAL A 38 13.38 -9.82 -4.24
C VAL A 38 13.45 -11.36 -4.33
N ALA A 39 14.13 -11.93 -5.33
CA ALA A 39 14.23 -13.37 -5.50
C ALA A 39 15.23 -14.06 -4.55
N THR A 40 16.16 -13.31 -3.95
CA THR A 40 17.28 -13.88 -3.19
C THR A 40 16.95 -14.12 -1.71
N ASP A 41 15.86 -13.57 -1.18
CA ASP A 41 15.55 -13.58 0.27
C ASP A 41 14.55 -14.66 0.74
N ARG A 42 14.19 -15.63 -0.11
CA ARG A 42 13.19 -16.69 0.23
C ARG A 42 13.74 -18.10 0.47
N HIS A 43 15.04 -18.25 0.64
CA HIS A 43 15.62 -19.51 1.08
C HIS A 43 16.30 -19.37 2.44
N GLN A 44 15.52 -19.45 3.53
CA GLN A 44 15.97 -20.17 4.72
C GLN A 44 14.84 -20.43 5.73
N HIS A 45 14.92 -21.64 6.29
CA HIS A 45 14.22 -22.16 7.46
C HIS A 45 12.86 -22.86 7.29
N VAL A 46 12.92 -24.07 6.74
CA VAL A 46 11.98 -25.15 7.09
C VAL A 46 12.50 -25.83 8.36
N PRO A 47 11.74 -25.89 9.47
CA PRO A 47 12.10 -26.73 10.61
C PRO A 47 11.82 -28.20 10.27
N SER A 48 12.86 -29.01 10.39
CA SER A 48 12.84 -30.47 10.29
C SER A 48 12.05 -31.07 11.47
N ALA A 49 10.90 -31.67 11.19
CA ALA A 49 10.15 -32.48 12.15
C ALA A 49 10.59 -33.94 12.02
N GLY A 50 11.48 -34.37 12.92
CA GLY A 50 11.77 -35.78 13.16
C GLY A 50 10.88 -36.34 14.28
N GLY A 51 10.37 -37.57 14.12
CA GLY A 51 9.74 -38.28 15.24
C GLY A 51 8.75 -39.41 14.92
N ILE A 52 9.27 -40.49 14.32
CA ILE A 52 8.98 -41.92 14.52
C ILE A 52 7.70 -42.32 15.30
N ALA A 53 6.83 -43.11 14.67
CA ALA A 53 6.12 -44.21 15.34
C ALA A 53 5.78 -45.36 14.36
N MET A 54 6.31 -46.54 14.68
CA MET A 54 6.08 -47.82 14.00
C MET A 54 4.65 -48.34 14.21
N GLY A 55 4.15 -49.11 13.25
CA GLY A 55 2.91 -49.88 13.41
C GLY A 55 2.66 -50.83 12.25
N HIS A 56 3.13 -52.06 12.39
CA HIS A 56 3.01 -53.21 11.51
C HIS A 56 1.59 -53.80 11.54
N MET A 57 0.98 -54.18 10.41
CA MET A 57 0.19 -55.43 10.24
C MET A 57 -0.08 -55.72 8.75
N PRO A 58 0.04 -56.99 8.31
CA PRO A 58 -0.28 -57.44 6.95
C PRO A 58 -1.61 -58.21 6.86
N GLY A 59 -2.19 -58.23 5.65
CA GLY A 59 -3.30 -59.12 5.25
C GLY A 59 -4.41 -58.36 4.56
N SER A 60 -5.08 -58.81 3.50
CA SER A 60 -4.92 -59.90 2.53
C SER A 60 -6.08 -59.73 1.53
N SER A 61 -5.90 -60.26 0.32
CA SER A 61 -6.94 -60.62 -0.67
C SER A 61 -7.85 -59.53 -1.28
N ALA A 62 -7.61 -59.26 -2.55
CA ALA A 62 -8.58 -58.79 -3.56
C ALA A 62 -9.62 -59.91 -3.87
N PRO A 63 -10.45 -59.85 -4.93
CA PRO A 63 -10.96 -58.75 -5.78
C PRO A 63 -12.51 -58.81 -5.96
N THR A 64 -13.20 -57.75 -6.41
CA THR A 64 -14.42 -57.93 -7.24
C THR A 64 -14.74 -56.66 -8.04
N ALA A 65 -14.96 -56.84 -9.34
CA ALA A 65 -15.45 -55.84 -10.29
C ALA A 65 -16.99 -55.76 -10.27
N MET A 66 -17.56 -54.56 -10.35
CA MET A 66 -18.88 -54.28 -10.97
C MET A 66 -18.86 -52.81 -11.44
N THR A 67 -18.78 -52.51 -12.73
CA THR A 67 -19.87 -52.47 -13.73
C THR A 67 -20.92 -51.39 -13.45
N GLY A 68 -20.78 -50.26 -14.16
CA GLY A 68 -21.88 -49.60 -14.88
C GLY A 68 -22.96 -48.86 -14.08
N GLY A 69 -22.91 -47.52 -14.13
CA GLY A 69 -24.07 -46.65 -13.97
C GLY A 69 -23.71 -45.17 -14.16
N PRO A 70 -24.38 -44.43 -15.06
CA PRO A 70 -24.22 -42.98 -15.13
C PRO A 70 -24.80 -42.36 -13.86
N GLN A 71 -23.95 -41.70 -13.08
CA GLN A 71 -24.42 -40.89 -11.95
C GLN A 71 -25.16 -39.66 -12.49
N PRO A 72 -26.37 -39.35 -12.01
CA PRO A 72 -27.05 -38.12 -12.37
C PRO A 72 -26.27 -36.92 -11.80
N THR A 73 -25.89 -36.01 -12.68
CA THR A 73 -25.43 -34.67 -12.33
C THR A 73 -26.51 -33.99 -11.49
N VAL A 74 -26.31 -33.92 -10.17
CA VAL A 74 -27.14 -33.10 -9.29
C VAL A 74 -26.78 -31.64 -9.55
N VAL A 75 -27.55 -31.03 -10.45
CA VAL A 75 -27.61 -29.59 -10.63
C VAL A 75 -28.37 -29.00 -9.44
N GLY A 76 -27.71 -28.09 -8.72
CA GLY A 76 -28.38 -27.10 -7.88
C GLY A 76 -28.46 -27.43 -6.39
N GLN A 77 -27.53 -26.85 -5.62
CA GLN A 77 -27.92 -26.26 -4.35
C GLN A 77 -27.42 -24.81 -4.31
N PRO A 78 -28.33 -23.81 -4.25
CA PRO A 78 -27.92 -22.47 -3.87
C PRO A 78 -27.43 -22.55 -2.42
N VAL A 79 -26.16 -22.21 -2.21
CA VAL A 79 -25.59 -22.06 -0.87
C VAL A 79 -26.28 -20.84 -0.26
N GLY A 80 -27.36 -21.09 0.47
CA GLY A 80 -28.09 -20.08 1.22
C GLY A 80 -27.18 -19.51 2.29
N PHE A 81 -26.67 -18.30 2.05
CA PHE A 81 -26.07 -17.46 3.08
C PHE A 81 -27.18 -16.95 4.00
N GLY A 82 -27.56 -17.78 4.97
CA GLY A 82 -28.35 -17.35 6.12
C GLY A 82 -27.42 -16.73 7.18
N PRO A 83 -27.77 -15.57 7.75
CA PRO A 83 -26.99 -15.00 8.84
C PRO A 83 -27.33 -15.73 10.15
N THR A 84 -26.32 -15.86 11.02
CA THR A 84 -26.46 -16.10 12.46
C THR A 84 -27.12 -17.41 12.88
N GLY A 85 -26.34 -18.48 12.88
CA GLY A 85 -26.57 -19.65 13.72
C GLY A 85 -25.25 -20.09 14.33
N MET A 86 -25.05 -19.85 15.63
CA MET A 86 -23.94 -20.46 16.38
C MET A 86 -24.21 -21.96 16.48
N ALA A 87 -23.69 -22.73 15.52
CA ALA A 87 -23.71 -24.18 15.54
C ALA A 87 -22.66 -24.68 16.54
N MET A 88 -23.08 -24.89 17.79
CA MET A 88 -22.42 -25.84 18.69
C MET A 88 -22.73 -27.26 18.19
N GLY A 89 -21.66 -28.04 17.98
CA GLY A 89 -21.72 -29.50 17.94
C GLY A 89 -21.76 -30.10 16.54
N ASN A 90 -20.63 -30.66 16.11
CA ASN A 90 -20.52 -32.07 15.69
C ASN A 90 -19.04 -32.44 15.42
N TYR A 91 -18.30 -32.90 16.44
CA TYR A 91 -16.93 -33.44 16.28
C TYR A 91 -16.96 -34.93 15.92
N GLY A 92 -17.72 -35.30 14.89
CA GLY A 92 -17.91 -36.69 14.46
C GLY A 92 -17.59 -36.94 12.98
N GLY A 93 -16.73 -36.11 12.38
CA GLY A 93 -16.31 -36.27 10.98
C GLY A 93 -15.17 -37.30 10.82
N PRO A 94 -15.14 -38.06 9.71
CA PRO A 94 -14.13 -39.09 9.46
C PRO A 94 -12.70 -38.52 9.49
N PRO A 95 -11.72 -39.25 10.07
CA PRO A 95 -10.33 -38.83 10.10
C PRO A 95 -9.74 -39.03 8.70
N GLY A 96 -9.64 -37.97 7.90
CA GLY A 96 -8.99 -38.15 6.61
C GLY A 96 -9.10 -37.04 5.57
N THR A 97 -9.71 -35.90 5.89
CA THR A 97 -9.64 -34.78 4.96
C THR A 97 -9.40 -33.53 5.77
N MET A 98 -8.11 -33.21 5.95
CA MET A 98 -7.71 -31.84 6.22
C MET A 98 -8.26 -31.03 5.07
N GLY A 99 -9.43 -30.42 5.28
CA GLY A 99 -9.93 -29.36 4.43
C GLY A 99 -8.88 -28.28 4.46
N VAL A 100 -7.96 -28.34 3.49
CA VAL A 100 -7.19 -27.19 3.08
C VAL A 100 -8.26 -26.23 2.61
N ILE A 101 -8.70 -25.37 3.51
CA ILE A 101 -9.45 -24.18 3.15
C ILE A 101 -8.50 -23.50 2.19
N ALA A 102 -8.78 -23.65 0.89
CA ALA A 102 -8.07 -22.92 -0.13
C ALA A 102 -8.30 -21.48 0.25
N VAL A 103 -7.28 -20.87 0.87
CA VAL A 103 -7.17 -19.43 0.95
C VAL A 103 -7.10 -19.05 -0.52
N SER A 104 -8.26 -18.72 -1.11
CA SER A 104 -8.35 -18.24 -2.47
C SER A 104 -7.32 -17.13 -2.55
N ALA A 105 -6.21 -17.43 -3.21
CA ALA A 105 -5.12 -16.49 -3.37
C ALA A 105 -5.74 -15.31 -4.11
N LEU A 106 -5.83 -14.16 -3.44
CA LEU A 106 -6.35 -12.95 -4.07
C LEU A 106 -5.59 -12.78 -5.38
N THR A 107 -6.32 -12.43 -6.43
CA THR A 107 -5.66 -12.11 -7.69
C THR A 107 -4.68 -10.95 -7.44
N PRO A 108 -3.57 -10.86 -8.20
CA PRO A 108 -2.63 -9.76 -8.04
C PRO A 108 -3.29 -8.37 -8.11
N ALA A 109 -4.36 -8.24 -8.90
CA ALA A 109 -5.18 -7.03 -8.99
C ALA A 109 -5.94 -6.73 -7.69
N GLU A 110 -6.65 -7.71 -7.13
CA GLU A 110 -7.39 -7.55 -5.86
C GLU A 110 -6.44 -7.23 -4.69
N GLY A 111 -5.24 -7.81 -4.68
CA GLY A 111 -4.20 -7.50 -3.70
C GLY A 111 -3.76 -6.04 -3.71
N LYS A 112 -3.58 -5.44 -4.90
CA LYS A 112 -3.23 -4.02 -5.05
C LYS A 112 -4.35 -3.10 -4.55
N VAL A 113 -5.60 -3.44 -4.86
CA VAL A 113 -6.78 -2.68 -4.43
C VAL A 113 -6.92 -2.70 -2.91
N LEU A 114 -6.73 -3.87 -2.29
CA LEU A 114 -6.74 -4.01 -0.84
C LEU A 114 -5.61 -3.20 -0.17
N LEU A 115 -4.40 -3.26 -0.74
CA LEU A 115 -3.26 -2.49 -0.24
C LEU A 115 -3.52 -0.97 -0.33
N ALA A 116 -4.09 -0.50 -1.44
CA ALA A 116 -4.45 0.90 -1.62
C ALA A 116 -5.51 1.36 -0.61
N TYR A 117 -6.47 0.50 -0.28
CA TYR A 117 -7.47 0.77 0.76
C TYR A 117 -6.85 0.85 2.16
N GLN A 118 -5.95 -0.08 2.51
CA GLN A 118 -5.25 -0.04 3.78
C GLN A 118 -4.39 1.22 3.90
N LEU A 119 -3.62 1.55 2.85
CA LEU A 119 -2.83 2.78 2.83
C LEU A 119 -3.69 4.04 2.91
N SER A 120 -4.87 4.09 2.29
CA SER A 120 -5.73 5.28 2.37
C SER A 120 -6.21 5.52 3.81
N ARG A 121 -6.55 4.47 4.56
CA ARG A 121 -6.92 4.58 5.99
C ARG A 121 -5.73 5.01 6.84
N THR A 122 -4.54 4.49 6.57
CA THR A 122 -3.32 4.90 7.28
C THR A 122 -3.01 6.37 7.02
N VAL A 123 -3.10 6.82 5.75
CA VAL A 123 -2.90 8.23 5.39
C VAL A 123 -3.94 9.14 6.07
N MET A 124 -5.20 8.72 6.15
CA MET A 124 -6.21 9.46 6.91
C MET A 124 -5.83 9.60 8.38
N CYS A 125 -5.47 8.48 9.03
CA CYS A 125 -5.08 8.49 10.45
C CYS A 125 -3.88 9.42 10.70
N LEU A 126 -2.86 9.34 9.85
CA LEU A 126 -1.68 10.20 9.91
C LEU A 126 -2.04 11.67 9.69
N SER A 127 -2.94 11.99 8.75
CA SER A 127 -3.39 13.37 8.53
C SER A 127 -4.15 13.94 9.72
N VAL A 128 -4.92 13.13 10.45
CA VAL A 128 -5.59 13.53 11.69
C VAL A 128 -4.58 13.80 12.79
N LEU A 129 -3.58 12.92 12.95
CA LEU A 129 -2.50 13.13 13.91
C LEU A 129 -1.72 14.42 13.61
N ASP A 130 -1.42 14.67 12.34
CA ASP A 130 -0.70 15.88 11.93
C ASP A 130 -1.53 17.16 12.13
N LEU A 131 -2.85 17.08 11.88
CA LEU A 131 -3.80 18.14 12.23
C LEU A 131 -3.79 18.43 13.73
N LEU A 132 -3.83 17.40 14.59
CA LEU A 132 -3.77 17.56 16.04
C LEU A 132 -2.46 18.18 16.51
N ILE A 133 -1.34 17.79 15.90
CA ILE A 133 -0.03 18.39 16.17
C ILE A 133 -0.05 19.86 15.76
N CYS A 134 -0.49 20.19 14.54
CA CYS A 134 -0.60 21.58 14.07
C CYS A 134 -1.47 22.45 14.99
N VAL A 135 -2.62 21.94 15.44
CA VAL A 135 -3.51 22.65 16.37
C VAL A 135 -2.83 22.86 17.72
N THR A 136 -2.21 21.82 18.27
CA THR A 136 -1.49 21.91 19.56
C THR A 136 -0.37 22.95 19.50
N TRP A 137 0.32 23.06 18.36
CA TRP A 137 1.36 24.06 18.14
C TRP A 137 0.78 25.46 17.95
N ALA A 138 -0.32 25.59 17.22
CA ALA A 138 -0.99 26.87 17.01
C ALA A 138 -1.54 27.49 18.32
N MET A 139 -1.81 26.67 19.34
CA MET A 139 -2.18 27.15 20.67
C MET A 139 -1.04 27.92 21.36
N ASN A 140 0.22 27.67 20.98
CA ASN A 140 1.34 28.43 21.50
C ASN A 140 1.41 29.81 20.81
N ARG A 141 1.49 30.89 21.62
CA ARG A 141 1.42 32.27 21.13
C ARG A 141 2.47 32.59 20.07
N SER A 142 3.66 31.98 20.19
CA SER A 142 4.77 32.16 19.27
C SER A 142 4.61 31.40 17.96
N PHE A 143 3.61 30.54 17.79
CA PHE A 143 3.48 29.63 16.63
C PHE A 143 2.09 29.68 15.97
N ARG A 144 1.33 30.77 16.16
CA ARG A 144 -0.02 30.92 15.61
C ARG A 144 -0.09 30.80 14.08
N TRP A 145 1.00 31.05 13.36
CA TRP A 145 1.07 30.86 11.91
C TRP A 145 0.86 29.41 11.46
N PHE A 146 1.07 28.41 12.33
CA PHE A 146 0.72 27.01 12.02
C PHE A 146 -0.78 26.80 11.78
N LEU A 147 -1.64 27.73 12.22
CA LEU A 147 -3.07 27.69 11.94
C LEU A 147 -3.37 27.90 10.43
N LEU A 148 -2.49 28.62 9.71
CA LEU A 148 -2.59 28.77 8.25
C LEU A 148 -2.26 27.45 7.51
N LEU A 149 -1.53 26.54 8.15
CA LEU A 149 -1.19 25.23 7.60
C LEU A 149 -2.27 24.17 7.83
N THR A 150 -3.16 24.40 8.80
CA THR A 150 -4.29 23.51 9.11
C THR A 150 -5.15 23.10 7.89
N PRO A 151 -5.59 24.01 6.99
CA PRO A 151 -6.35 23.61 5.80
C PRO A 151 -5.58 22.68 4.85
N PHE A 152 -4.25 22.77 4.82
CA PHE A 152 -3.43 21.87 4.01
C PHE A 152 -3.30 20.48 4.64
N ALA A 153 -3.28 20.37 5.97
CA ALA A 153 -3.37 19.09 6.65
C ALA A 153 -4.72 18.39 6.38
N LEU A 154 -5.82 19.15 6.32
CA LEU A 154 -7.15 18.67 5.92
C LEU A 154 -7.18 18.08 4.50
N CYS A 155 -6.33 18.56 3.59
CA CYS A 155 -6.20 17.95 2.25
C CYS A 155 -5.79 16.48 2.32
N GLY A 156 -5.00 16.05 3.31
CA GLY A 156 -4.63 14.65 3.50
C GLY A 156 -5.84 13.76 3.84
N LEU A 157 -6.77 14.28 4.65
CA LEU A 157 -8.01 13.59 5.00
C LEU A 157 -8.94 13.47 3.79
N ILE A 158 -9.09 14.56 3.03
CA ILE A 158 -9.88 14.58 1.79
C ILE A 158 -9.24 13.66 0.73
N ALA A 159 -7.91 13.62 0.63
CA ALA A 159 -7.18 12.77 -0.29
C ALA A 159 -7.48 11.28 -0.05
N GLY A 160 -7.44 10.83 1.21
CA GLY A 160 -7.77 9.46 1.56
C GLY A 160 -9.23 9.10 1.28
N TRP A 161 -10.16 10.04 1.41
CA TRP A 161 -11.59 9.78 1.25
C TRP A 161 -12.03 9.79 -0.21
N THR A 162 -11.50 10.74 -0.99
CA THR A 162 -11.90 10.96 -2.37
C THR A 162 -11.08 10.14 -3.37
N TYR A 163 -9.93 9.59 -2.95
CA TYR A 163 -8.95 8.91 -3.80
C TYR A 163 -8.48 9.79 -4.97
N ASN A 164 -8.55 11.11 -4.81
CA ASN A 164 -8.25 12.05 -5.88
C ASN A 164 -6.78 12.45 -5.86
N ARG A 165 -6.12 12.24 -7.01
CA ARG A 165 -4.68 12.47 -7.22
C ARG A 165 -4.25 13.90 -6.90
N ILE A 166 -5.08 14.90 -7.18
CA ILE A 166 -4.72 16.31 -6.94
C ILE A 166 -4.57 16.62 -5.45
N PHE A 167 -5.44 16.06 -4.61
CA PHE A 167 -5.37 16.26 -3.16
C PHE A 167 -4.18 15.54 -2.55
N VAL A 168 -3.81 14.36 -3.09
CA VAL A 168 -2.58 13.65 -2.69
C VAL A 168 -1.35 14.50 -3.01
N TRP A 169 -1.28 15.11 -4.19
CA TRP A 169 -0.19 16.02 -4.55
C TRP A 169 -0.14 17.26 -3.64
N GLY A 170 -1.29 17.86 -3.35
CA GLY A 170 -1.39 18.98 -2.41
C GLY A 170 -0.89 18.61 -1.01
N TYR A 171 -1.26 17.43 -0.52
CA TYR A 171 -0.80 16.91 0.77
C TYR A 171 0.71 16.63 0.78
N LEU A 172 1.27 16.09 -0.32
CA LEU A 172 2.71 15.86 -0.44
C LEU A 172 3.49 17.18 -0.45
N GLY A 173 3.02 18.19 -1.19
CA GLY A 173 3.62 19.53 -1.18
C GLY A 173 3.59 20.17 0.20
N TYR A 174 2.48 20.00 0.93
CA TYR A 174 2.37 20.42 2.32
C TYR A 174 3.38 19.72 3.23
N LEU A 175 3.55 18.39 3.13
CA LEU A 175 4.54 17.66 3.92
C LEU A 175 5.97 18.18 3.66
N CYS A 176 6.33 18.44 2.39
CA CYS A 176 7.62 19.03 2.05
C CYS A 176 7.81 20.41 2.71
N PHE A 177 6.79 21.25 2.68
CA PHE A 177 6.83 22.57 3.31
C PHE A 177 6.92 22.47 4.84
N SER A 178 6.18 21.54 5.47
CA SER A 178 6.24 21.28 6.91
C SER A 178 7.65 20.86 7.34
N ILE A 179 8.26 19.92 6.63
CA ILE A 179 9.63 19.46 6.89
C ILE A 179 10.61 20.63 6.81
N ALA A 180 10.54 21.44 5.75
CA ALA A 180 11.41 22.60 5.58
C ALA A 180 11.24 23.62 6.72
N ALA A 181 10.00 23.91 7.11
CA ALA A 181 9.70 24.81 8.21
C ALA A 181 10.24 24.29 9.56
N ARG A 182 10.07 23.00 9.86
CA ARG A 182 10.59 22.39 11.10
C ARG A 182 12.11 22.38 11.15
N ILE A 183 12.78 22.09 10.03
CA ILE A 183 14.25 22.19 9.93
C ILE A 183 14.71 23.63 10.19
N ALA A 184 14.07 24.62 9.57
CA ALA A 184 14.40 26.03 9.79
C ALA A 184 14.23 26.44 11.27
N VAL A 185 13.12 26.04 11.92
CA VAL A 185 12.90 26.30 13.35
C VAL A 185 13.92 25.59 14.23
N ALA A 186 14.29 24.34 13.91
CA ALA A 186 15.31 23.60 14.64
C ALA A 186 16.67 24.31 14.58
N ILE A 187 17.09 24.79 13.40
CA ILE A 187 18.33 25.55 13.21
C ILE A 187 18.29 26.84 14.05
N LEU A 188 17.20 27.59 14.00
CA LEU A 188 17.04 28.82 14.79
C LEU A 188 17.08 28.57 16.30
N LEU A 189 16.49 27.46 16.77
CA LEU A 189 16.51 27.08 18.18
C LEU A 189 17.94 26.75 18.65
N ILE A 190 18.69 25.97 17.87
CA ILE A 190 20.09 25.65 18.18
C ILE A 190 20.94 26.92 18.23
N ALA A 191 20.73 27.84 17.29
CA ALA A 191 21.53 29.07 17.20
C ALA A 191 21.30 30.04 18.36
N ASN A 192 20.08 30.11 18.91
CA ASN A 192 19.69 31.15 19.88
C ASN A 192 19.64 30.67 21.35
N TYR A 193 19.55 29.36 21.62
CA TYR A 193 19.38 28.84 22.98
C TYR A 193 20.52 27.91 23.41
N SER A 194 21.34 28.39 24.35
CA SER A 194 22.32 27.55 25.06
C SER A 194 21.59 26.51 25.92
N GLY A 195 21.63 25.24 25.49
CA GLY A 195 20.89 24.14 26.11
C GLY A 195 19.75 23.56 25.26
N GLY A 196 19.50 24.11 24.07
CA GLY A 196 18.44 23.66 23.16
C GLY A 196 18.67 22.31 22.46
N TRP A 197 19.75 21.58 22.75
CA TRP A 197 20.13 20.36 22.03
C TRP A 197 19.11 19.24 22.17
N LEU A 198 18.48 19.08 23.35
CA LEU A 198 17.44 18.06 23.56
C LEU A 198 16.19 18.40 22.75
N THR A 199 15.80 19.67 22.74
CA THR A 199 14.69 20.17 21.92
C THR A 199 14.99 19.96 20.43
N ALA A 200 16.21 20.27 19.99
CA ALA A 200 16.64 20.04 18.62
C ALA A 200 16.60 18.56 18.23
N LEU A 201 17.03 17.66 19.12
CA LEU A 201 16.95 16.21 18.92
C LEU A 201 15.49 15.75 18.74
N LEU A 202 14.56 16.25 19.57
CA LEU A 202 13.14 15.96 19.44
C LEU A 202 12.58 16.48 18.11
N TYR A 203 12.94 17.69 17.69
CA TYR A 203 12.55 18.24 16.39
C TYR A 203 13.06 17.38 15.23
N PHE A 204 14.31 16.92 15.33
CA PHE A 204 14.89 16.03 14.32
C PHE A 204 14.14 14.69 14.25
N LEU A 205 13.75 14.12 15.40
CA LEU A 205 12.92 12.92 15.43
C LEU A 205 11.55 13.14 14.75
N PHE A 206 10.91 14.30 14.97
CA PHE A 206 9.68 14.65 14.27
C PHE A 206 9.89 14.76 12.75
N VAL A 207 11.00 15.34 12.29
CA VAL A 207 11.34 15.40 10.86
C VAL A 207 11.52 14.00 10.27
N LEU A 208 12.16 13.07 10.99
CA LEU A 208 12.28 11.68 10.54
C LEU A 208 10.92 10.99 10.40
N ILE A 209 10.01 11.22 11.35
CA ILE A 209 8.64 10.72 11.29
C ILE A 209 7.93 11.30 10.07
N GLU A 210 8.03 12.60 9.81
CA GLU A 210 7.43 13.24 8.63
C GLU A 210 8.00 12.69 7.31
N ILE A 211 9.31 12.45 7.22
CA ILE A 211 9.94 11.82 6.05
C ILE A 211 9.38 10.40 5.85
N TRP A 212 9.21 9.63 6.92
CA TRP A 212 8.61 8.30 6.85
C TRP A 212 7.15 8.36 6.36
N VAL A 213 6.35 9.30 6.88
CA VAL A 213 4.98 9.56 6.40
C VAL A 213 4.99 9.94 4.92
N MET A 214 5.91 10.81 4.49
CA MET A 214 6.07 11.21 3.10
C MET A 214 6.34 10.00 2.19
N ARG A 215 7.20 9.05 2.61
CA ARG A 215 7.43 7.81 1.86
C ARG A 215 6.17 6.96 1.74
N LEU A 216 5.38 6.86 2.81
CA LEU A 216 4.11 6.13 2.82
C LEU A 216 3.08 6.76 1.87
N VAL A 217 2.96 8.09 1.89
CA VAL A 217 2.09 8.85 0.98
C VAL A 217 2.55 8.71 -0.47
N ASN A 218 3.87 8.72 -0.74
CA ASN A 218 4.38 8.51 -2.09
C ASN A 218 4.09 7.08 -2.59
N LYS A 219 4.20 6.07 -1.73
CA LYS A 219 3.79 4.70 -2.06
C LYS A 219 2.29 4.63 -2.37
N TYR A 220 1.45 5.32 -1.59
CA TYR A 220 0.02 5.44 -1.86
C TYR A 220 -0.27 6.10 -3.21
N ARG A 221 0.45 7.18 -3.53
CA ARG A 221 0.36 7.88 -4.82
C ARG A 221 0.66 6.94 -6.00
N LEU A 222 1.75 6.18 -5.92
CA LEU A 222 2.14 5.25 -7.00
C LEU A 222 1.06 4.18 -7.22
N LEU A 223 0.51 3.63 -6.14
CA LEU A 223 -0.60 2.69 -6.24
C LEU A 223 -1.84 3.33 -6.89
N LEU A 224 -2.21 4.56 -6.48
CA LEU A 224 -3.33 5.29 -7.09
C LEU A 224 -3.14 5.60 -8.58
N THR A 225 -1.90 5.69 -9.05
CA THR A 225 -1.62 5.87 -10.49
C THR A 225 -1.80 4.59 -11.29
N GLU A 226 -1.56 3.43 -10.67
CA GLU A 226 -1.75 2.12 -11.29
C GLU A 226 -3.22 1.66 -11.31
N LEU A 227 -4.02 2.08 -10.32
CA LEU A 227 -5.43 1.68 -10.25
C LEU A 227 -6.27 2.30 -11.38
N THR A 228 -7.13 1.48 -11.98
CA THR A 228 -8.08 1.95 -12.99
C THR A 228 -9.22 2.76 -12.33
N PRO A 229 -9.91 3.64 -13.07
CA PRO A 229 -11.07 4.37 -12.55
C PRO A 229 -12.19 3.43 -12.07
N GLU A 230 -12.33 2.27 -12.69
CA GLU A 230 -13.30 1.24 -12.33
C GLU A 230 -13.00 0.63 -10.95
N ASP A 231 -11.72 0.34 -10.68
CA ASP A 231 -11.29 -0.16 -9.36
C ASP A 231 -11.57 0.86 -8.25
N ILE A 232 -11.34 2.15 -8.54
CA ILE A 232 -11.63 3.25 -7.60
C ILE A 232 -13.14 3.37 -7.36
N ALA A 233 -13.97 3.21 -8.40
CA ALA A 233 -15.42 3.19 -8.26
C ALA A 233 -15.89 1.99 -7.43
N ASN A 234 -15.31 0.81 -7.65
CA ASN A 234 -15.60 -0.40 -6.88
C ASN A 234 -15.19 -0.28 -5.41
N LEU A 235 -14.04 0.36 -5.13
CA LEU A 235 -13.57 0.73 -3.79
C LEU A 235 -14.56 1.67 -3.10
N LYS A 236 -14.97 2.75 -3.77
CA LYS A 236 -15.94 3.73 -3.23
C LYS A 236 -17.31 3.12 -2.98
N ALA A 237 -17.74 2.20 -3.84
CA ALA A 237 -19.00 1.48 -3.68
C ALA A 237 -18.95 0.41 -2.58
N GLY A 238 -17.79 0.19 -1.93
CA GLY A 238 -17.64 -0.81 -0.87
C GLY A 238 -17.84 -2.25 -1.35
N ARG A 239 -17.80 -2.49 -2.67
CA ARG A 239 -18.01 -3.83 -3.26
C ARG A 239 -16.85 -4.78 -2.97
N ILE A 240 -15.68 -4.22 -2.69
CA ILE A 240 -14.50 -4.95 -2.27
C ILE A 240 -14.31 -4.67 -0.78
N THR A 241 -15.15 -5.29 0.05
CA THR A 241 -14.91 -5.31 1.50
C THR A 241 -13.78 -6.29 1.79
N PRO A 242 -12.69 -5.85 2.45
CA PRO A 242 -11.69 -6.78 2.96
C PRO A 242 -12.37 -7.82 3.84
N PRO A 243 -11.98 -9.11 3.77
CA PRO A 243 -12.43 -10.06 4.78
C PRO A 243 -12.02 -9.51 6.15
N ALA A 244 -13.00 -9.34 7.04
CA ALA A 244 -12.87 -8.64 8.33
C ALA A 244 -11.75 -9.17 9.25
N ARG A 245 -11.10 -10.28 8.90
CA ARG A 245 -10.04 -10.96 9.65
C ARG A 245 -8.61 -10.52 9.36
N GLN A 246 -8.34 -9.66 8.36
CA GLN A 246 -6.96 -9.29 7.99
C GLN A 246 -6.59 -7.81 8.25
N LEU A 247 -7.27 -7.13 9.17
CA LEU A 247 -6.77 -5.86 9.70
C LEU A 247 -5.69 -6.13 10.76
N VAL A 248 -4.57 -6.72 10.34
CA VAL A 248 -3.33 -6.69 11.13
C VAL A 248 -2.71 -5.32 10.84
N PHE A 249 -2.75 -4.44 11.83
CA PHE A 249 -2.13 -3.12 11.74
C PHE A 249 -0.61 -3.29 11.56
N PHE A 250 -0.09 -2.77 10.45
CA PHE A 250 1.35 -2.60 10.19
C PHE A 250 1.82 -1.26 10.74
#